data_AF-A0A7S2XB19-F1
#
_entry.id   AF-A0A7S2XB19-F1
#
_cell.length_a   1.000
_cell.length_b   1.000
_cell.length_c   1.000
_cell.angle_alpha   90.00
_cell.angle_beta   90.00
_cell.angle_gamma   90.00
#
_symmetry.space_group_name_H-M   'P 1'
#
loop_
_entity.id
_entity.type
_entity.pdbx_description
1 polymer ?
#
loop_
_entity_poly.entity_id
_entity_poly.type
_entity_poly.pdbx_seq_one_letter_code
_entity_poly.pdbx_strand_id
1 'polypeptide(L)'
;DMALGGGQTDHEWAGSQAEAAADALLAGADMALGGGCDSANVPPGCISFGALPNATTQGLIDQTSVDQALSRVLRARFRLGLMDPPHLNPYTRIDQGVVDSPEHRALALVAARQSVVLLTNPDGLLPLSPPPSSSTRQGGFTVGVVGPNADVAAFGNYNGSNPNYTTIVA
;
A
#
# COMPACT_ATOMS: atom_id res chain seq x y z
N ASP A 1 -10.27 -6.25 -9.52
CA ASP A 1 -8.91 -6.53 -10.02
C ASP A 1 -8.97 -6.62 -11.52
N MET A 2 -8.48 -5.58 -12.19
CA MET A 2 -8.51 -5.47 -13.65
C MET A 2 -7.53 -6.45 -14.32
N ALA A 3 -6.61 -7.07 -13.57
CA ALA A 3 -5.59 -7.92 -14.17
C ALA A 3 -6.17 -9.23 -14.73
N LEU A 4 -7.01 -9.91 -13.96
CA LEU A 4 -7.44 -11.27 -14.32
C LEU A 4 -8.92 -11.37 -14.67
N GLY A 5 -9.80 -10.78 -13.85
CA GLY A 5 -11.23 -10.66 -14.20
C GLY A 5 -11.41 -9.77 -15.43
N GLY A 6 -10.62 -8.70 -15.51
CA GLY A 6 -10.58 -7.81 -16.66
C GLY A 6 -10.13 -8.51 -17.95
N GLY A 7 -9.40 -9.63 -17.89
CA GLY A 7 -9.04 -10.38 -19.09
C GLY A 7 -10.24 -10.83 -19.92
N GLN A 8 -11.34 -11.18 -19.26
CA GLN A 8 -12.60 -11.51 -19.91
C GLN A 8 -13.51 -10.29 -20.05
N THR A 9 -13.64 -9.45 -19.01
CA THR A 9 -14.71 -8.42 -18.96
C THR A 9 -14.31 -7.07 -19.54
N ASP A 10 -13.04 -6.70 -19.45
CA ASP A 10 -12.59 -5.33 -19.74
C ASP A 10 -11.66 -5.30 -20.97
N HIS A 11 -10.72 -6.24 -21.01
CA HIS A 11 -9.70 -6.41 -22.05
C HIS A 11 -10.13 -7.44 -23.12
N GLU A 12 -11.14 -8.27 -22.84
CA GLU A 12 -11.76 -9.22 -23.77
C GLU A 12 -10.79 -10.14 -24.54
N TRP A 13 -9.63 -10.46 -23.97
CA TRP A 13 -8.61 -11.28 -24.64
C TRP A 13 -8.80 -12.78 -24.39
N ALA A 14 -9.51 -13.15 -23.31
CA ALA A 14 -9.90 -14.52 -23.00
C ALA A 14 -11.42 -14.71 -23.17
N GLY A 15 -11.84 -15.82 -23.78
CA GLY A 15 -13.25 -16.13 -24.02
C GLY A 15 -14.02 -16.61 -22.78
N SER A 16 -13.31 -16.99 -21.71
CA SER A 16 -13.91 -17.41 -20.45
C SER A 16 -13.03 -17.08 -19.24
N GLN A 17 -13.61 -17.13 -18.03
CA GLN A 17 -12.84 -16.99 -16.79
C GLN A 17 -11.84 -18.14 -16.59
N ALA A 18 -12.16 -19.35 -17.06
CA ALA A 18 -11.27 -20.50 -16.97
C ALA A 18 -10.04 -20.31 -17.86
N GLU A 19 -10.23 -19.81 -19.08
CA GLU A 19 -9.15 -19.43 -20.00
C GLU A 19 -8.31 -18.29 -19.43
N ALA A 20 -8.94 -17.21 -18.95
CA ALA A 20 -8.24 -16.09 -18.32
C ALA A 20 -7.39 -16.53 -17.10
N ALA A 21 -7.91 -17.47 -16.30
CA ALA A 21 -7.20 -18.03 -15.14
C ALA A 21 -6.03 -18.92 -15.56
N ALA A 22 -6.26 -19.79 -16.55
CA ALA A 22 -5.26 -20.71 -17.10
C ALA A 22 -4.06 -19.95 -17.63
N ASP A 23 -4.30 -19.04 -18.57
CA ASP A 23 -3.24 -18.26 -19.21
C ASP A 23 -2.48 -17.38 -18.24
N ALA A 24 -3.15 -16.80 -17.24
CA ALA A 24 -2.47 -16.03 -16.21
C ALA A 24 -1.54 -16.91 -15.36
N LEU A 25 -2.00 -18.09 -14.95
CA LEU A 25 -1.18 -19.06 -14.22
C LEU A 25 0.03 -19.49 -15.08
N LEU A 26 -0.21 -19.82 -16.36
CA LEU A 26 0.82 -20.22 -17.31
C LEU A 26 1.81 -19.08 -17.62
N ALA A 27 1.35 -17.82 -17.61
CA ALA A 27 2.18 -16.63 -17.71
C ALA A 27 2.99 -16.35 -16.43
N GLY A 28 2.78 -17.12 -15.36
CA GLY A 28 3.57 -17.08 -14.13
C GLY A 28 2.93 -16.30 -12.99
N ALA A 29 1.65 -15.94 -13.06
CA ALA A 29 0.94 -15.43 -11.91
C ALA A 29 0.71 -16.56 -10.89
N ASP A 30 1.25 -16.42 -9.68
CA ASP A 30 1.11 -17.45 -8.63
C ASP A 30 -0.07 -17.16 -7.68
N MET A 31 -0.62 -15.94 -7.70
CA MET A 31 -1.78 -15.51 -6.90
C MET A 31 -2.62 -14.49 -7.67
N ALA A 32 -3.93 -14.49 -7.39
CA ALA A 32 -4.87 -13.49 -7.86
C ALA A 32 -5.29 -12.58 -6.70
N LEU A 33 -5.33 -11.26 -6.93
CA LEU A 33 -5.75 -10.29 -5.92
C LEU A 33 -7.24 -9.96 -6.08
N GLY A 34 -8.11 -10.88 -5.67
CA GLY A 34 -9.55 -10.64 -5.68
C GLY A 34 -10.28 -11.62 -4.78
N GLY A 35 -10.91 -11.11 -3.73
CA GLY A 35 -11.59 -11.94 -2.74
C GLY A 35 -12.95 -12.46 -3.22
N GLY A 36 -13.29 -13.67 -2.78
CA GLY A 36 -14.70 -14.07 -2.60
C GLY A 36 -15.34 -14.95 -3.67
N CYS A 37 -14.61 -15.39 -4.69
CA CYS A 37 -15.17 -16.29 -5.70
C CYS A 37 -15.01 -17.73 -5.22
N ASP A 38 -16.10 -18.35 -4.77
CA ASP A 38 -16.10 -19.79 -4.53
C ASP A 38 -16.08 -20.54 -5.88
N SER A 39 -15.56 -21.76 -5.89
CA SER A 39 -15.46 -22.59 -7.10
C SER A 39 -16.81 -23.08 -7.63
N ALA A 40 -17.90 -22.85 -6.91
CA ALA A 40 -19.25 -23.32 -7.22
C ALA A 40 -20.11 -22.25 -7.91
N ASN A 41 -19.85 -20.96 -7.69
CA ASN A 41 -20.52 -19.81 -8.27
C ASN A 41 -19.54 -18.64 -8.41
N VAL A 42 -18.99 -18.48 -9.61
CA VAL A 42 -18.13 -17.35 -9.97
C VAL A 42 -19.00 -16.31 -10.68
N PRO A 43 -19.54 -15.28 -10.00
CA PRO A 43 -20.38 -14.28 -10.65
C PRO A 43 -19.61 -13.54 -11.77
N PRO A 44 -20.30 -12.95 -12.76
CA PRO A 44 -19.67 -12.08 -13.75
C PRO A 44 -18.89 -10.95 -13.07
N GLY A 45 -17.60 -10.81 -13.39
CA GLY A 45 -16.69 -9.83 -12.77
C GLY A 45 -15.91 -10.33 -11.54
N CYS A 46 -16.07 -11.60 -11.15
CA CYS A 46 -15.28 -12.23 -10.10
C CYS A 46 -13.90 -12.67 -10.62
N ILE A 47 -12.88 -12.65 -9.76
CA ILE A 47 -11.46 -12.58 -10.16
C ILE A 47 -10.78 -13.97 -10.11
N SER A 48 -9.88 -14.21 -11.08
CA SER A 48 -9.83 -15.44 -11.88
C SER A 48 -9.38 -16.75 -11.24
N PHE A 49 -8.66 -16.77 -10.11
CA PHE A 49 -8.11 -18.06 -9.65
C PHE A 49 -9.13 -19.00 -9.00
N GLY A 50 -10.33 -18.51 -8.67
CA GLY A 50 -11.48 -19.38 -8.34
C GLY A 50 -11.92 -20.28 -9.50
N ALA A 51 -11.57 -19.93 -10.75
CA ALA A 51 -11.88 -20.71 -11.95
C ALA A 51 -10.82 -21.77 -12.30
N LEU A 52 -9.69 -21.85 -11.57
CA LEU A 52 -8.65 -22.86 -11.81
C LEU A 52 -9.18 -24.30 -11.79
N PRO A 53 -10.09 -24.71 -10.88
CA PRO A 53 -10.69 -26.06 -10.94
C PRO A 53 -11.41 -26.36 -12.25
N ASN A 54 -12.11 -25.37 -12.82
CA ASN A 54 -12.76 -25.50 -14.12
C ASN A 54 -11.73 -25.54 -15.24
N ALA A 55 -10.69 -24.71 -15.18
CA ALA A 55 -9.59 -24.73 -16.15
C ALA A 55 -8.88 -26.09 -16.19
N THR A 56 -8.63 -26.71 -15.03
CA THR A 56 -8.07 -28.07 -14.93
C THR A 56 -9.03 -29.10 -15.51
N THR A 57 -10.33 -29.02 -15.18
CA THR A 57 -11.36 -29.95 -15.70
C THR A 57 -11.50 -29.85 -17.23
N GLN A 58 -11.33 -28.66 -17.79
CA GLN A 58 -11.36 -28.40 -19.23
C GLN A 58 -10.03 -28.74 -19.95
N GLY A 59 -8.97 -29.09 -19.21
CA GLY A 59 -7.66 -29.40 -19.77
C GLY A 59 -6.87 -28.17 -20.26
N LEU A 60 -7.24 -26.96 -19.82
CA LEU A 60 -6.54 -25.72 -20.15
C LEU A 60 -5.23 -25.58 -19.37
N ILE A 61 -5.15 -26.22 -18.20
CA ILE A 61 -3.94 -26.33 -17.36
C ILE A 61 -3.87 -27.73 -16.75
N ASP A 62 -2.65 -28.11 -16.35
CA ASP A 62 -2.41 -29.33 -15.58
C ASP A 62 -2.30 -29.05 -14.08
N GLN A 63 -2.48 -30.11 -13.27
CA GLN A 63 -2.30 -30.03 -11.82
C GLN A 63 -0.87 -29.59 -11.44
N THR A 64 0.13 -29.95 -12.25
CA THR A 64 1.53 -29.60 -12.00
C THR A 64 1.79 -28.09 -12.07
N SER A 65 1.09 -27.35 -12.94
CA SER A 65 1.13 -25.88 -13.00
C SER A 65 0.58 -25.26 -11.72
N VAL A 66 -0.53 -25.80 -11.21
CA VAL A 66 -1.13 -25.38 -9.94
C VAL A 66 -0.19 -25.66 -8.76
N ASP A 67 0.38 -26.87 -8.71
CA ASP A 67 1.32 -27.28 -7.66
C ASP A 67 2.59 -26.41 -7.66
N GLN A 68 3.06 -26.01 -8.84
CA GLN A 68 4.21 -25.12 -8.98
C GLN A 68 3.93 -23.72 -8.40
N ALA A 69 2.80 -23.12 -8.74
CA ALA A 69 2.36 -21.83 -8.19
C ALA A 69 2.17 -21.92 -6.67
N LEU A 70 1.49 -22.97 -6.20
CA LEU A 70 1.28 -23.22 -4.78
C LEU A 70 2.61 -23.37 -4.03
N SER A 71 3.58 -24.09 -4.58
CA SER A 71 4.93 -24.25 -4.00
C SER A 71 5.63 -22.91 -3.80
N ARG A 72 5.51 -21.97 -4.76
CA ARG A 72 6.10 -20.63 -4.65
C ARG A 72 5.42 -19.80 -3.56
N VAL A 73 4.08 -19.83 -3.49
CA VAL A 73 3.31 -19.13 -2.45
C VAL A 73 3.64 -19.69 -1.06
N LEU A 74 3.63 -21.02 -0.90
CA LEU A 74 3.96 -21.65 0.37
C LEU A 74 5.40 -21.38 0.78
N ARG A 75 6.35 -21.40 -0.17
CA ARG A 75 7.76 -21.04 0.11
C ARG A 75 7.88 -19.64 0.70
N ALA A 76 7.14 -18.66 0.18
CA ALA A 76 7.11 -17.32 0.77
C ALA A 76 6.57 -17.35 2.21
N ARG A 77 5.49 -18.09 2.47
CA ARG A 77 4.92 -18.25 3.82
C ARG A 77 5.88 -18.94 4.81
N PHE A 78 6.60 -19.97 4.36
CA PHE A 78 7.65 -20.61 5.16
C PHE A 78 8.81 -19.66 5.45
N ARG A 79 9.26 -18.86 4.47
CA ARG A 79 10.31 -17.85 4.69
C ARG A 79 9.90 -16.75 5.66
N LEU A 80 8.61 -16.45 5.75
CA LEU A 80 8.03 -15.52 6.73
C LEU A 80 7.84 -16.16 8.13
N GLY A 81 8.15 -17.46 8.27
CA GLY A 81 7.98 -18.22 9.51
C GLY A 81 6.53 -18.42 9.92
N LEU A 82 5.57 -18.36 8.98
CA LEU A 82 4.14 -18.51 9.30
C LEU A 82 3.76 -19.94 9.71
N MET A 83 4.61 -20.91 9.40
CA MET A 83 4.44 -22.31 9.78
C MET A 83 5.31 -22.70 10.99
N ASP A 84 6.13 -21.77 11.48
CA ASP A 84 7.02 -22.01 12.61
C ASP A 84 6.28 -21.78 13.94
N PRO A 85 6.63 -22.49 15.02
CA PRO A 85 6.19 -22.13 16.37
C PRO A 85 6.44 -20.64 16.68
N PRO A 86 5.51 -19.93 17.34
CA PRO A 86 5.62 -18.48 17.51
C PRO A 86 6.95 -18.00 18.11
N HIS A 87 7.53 -18.74 19.04
CA HIS A 87 8.80 -18.39 19.69
C HIS A 87 10.02 -18.43 18.77
N LEU A 88 9.95 -19.12 17.62
CA LEU A 88 11.01 -19.17 16.61
C LEU A 88 10.88 -18.07 15.56
N ASN A 89 9.68 -17.50 15.39
CA ASN A 89 9.46 -16.42 14.44
C ASN A 89 9.74 -15.05 15.10
N PRO A 90 10.74 -14.28 14.66
CA PRO A 90 11.11 -13.02 15.30
C PRO A 90 10.01 -11.95 15.21
N TYR A 91 9.13 -12.03 14.21
CA TYR A 91 8.09 -11.04 13.98
C TYR A 91 6.92 -11.16 14.97
N THR A 92 6.74 -12.32 15.61
CA THR A 92 5.67 -12.53 16.61
C THR A 92 5.92 -11.76 17.91
N ARG A 93 7.16 -11.29 18.11
CA ARG A 93 7.58 -10.53 19.30
C ARG A 93 7.44 -9.01 19.12
N ILE A 94 7.06 -8.54 17.92
CA ILE A 94 6.84 -7.12 17.67
C ILE A 94 5.50 -6.73 18.31
N ASP A 95 5.56 -5.89 19.33
CA ASP A 95 4.37 -5.42 20.04
C ASP A 95 3.76 -4.18 19.37
N GLN A 96 2.50 -3.88 19.72
CA GLN A 96 1.79 -2.72 19.18
C GLN A 96 2.41 -1.37 19.60
N GLY A 97 3.20 -1.32 20.68
CA GLY A 97 3.86 -0.11 21.16
C GLY A 97 4.93 0.44 20.23
N VAL A 98 5.41 -0.34 19.24
CA VAL A 98 6.27 0.20 18.18
C VAL A 98 5.48 1.00 17.13
N VAL A 99 4.16 0.82 17.05
CA VAL A 99 3.31 1.58 16.12
C VAL A 99 3.23 3.02 16.62
N ASP A 100 3.56 3.97 15.74
CA ASP A 100 3.63 5.40 16.09
C ASP A 100 4.52 5.67 17.34
N SER A 101 5.67 4.97 17.43
CA SER A 101 6.64 5.26 18.49
C SER A 101 7.31 6.64 18.30
N PRO A 102 7.85 7.25 19.36
CA PRO A 102 8.61 8.50 19.25
C PRO A 102 9.74 8.44 18.21
N GLU A 103 10.41 7.30 18.09
CA GLU A 103 11.50 7.06 17.14
C GLU A 103 10.99 7.04 15.70
N HIS A 104 9.87 6.37 15.44
CA HIS A 104 9.23 6.36 14.11
C HIS A 104 8.73 7.75 13.71
N ARG A 105 8.15 8.52 14.64
CA ARG A 105 7.77 9.92 14.37
C ARG A 105 8.98 10.81 14.08
N ALA A 106 10.07 10.63 14.83
CA ALA A 106 11.30 11.37 14.58
C ALA A 106 11.87 11.07 13.19
N LEU A 107 11.86 9.81 12.76
CA LEU A 107 12.28 9.42 11.42
C LEU A 107 11.35 10.00 10.33
N ALA A 108 10.03 9.93 10.53
CA ALA A 108 9.05 10.54 9.62
C ALA A 108 9.27 12.06 9.48
N LEU A 109 9.58 12.75 10.57
CA LEU A 109 9.90 14.18 10.56
C LEU A 109 11.19 14.49 9.78
N VAL A 110 12.21 13.63 9.89
CA VAL A 110 13.44 13.76 9.08
C VAL A 110 13.11 13.61 7.60
N ALA A 111 12.35 12.57 7.22
CA ALA A 111 11.94 12.36 5.83
C ALA A 111 11.12 13.54 5.29
N ALA A 112 10.18 14.07 6.08
CA ALA A 112 9.38 15.23 5.71
C ALA A 112 10.26 16.47 5.47
N ARG A 113 11.18 16.79 6.39
CA ARG A 113 12.11 17.93 6.26
C ARG A 113 13.00 17.85 5.03
N GLN A 114 13.41 16.64 4.65
CA GLN A 114 14.24 16.40 3.47
C GLN A 114 13.44 16.36 2.15
N SER A 115 12.11 16.23 2.22
CA SER A 115 11.23 16.14 1.05
C SER A 115 10.65 17.49 0.61
N VAL A 116 10.76 18.54 1.44
CA VAL A 116 10.26 19.88 1.10
C VAL A 116 11.17 20.54 0.07
N VAL A 117 10.59 21.06 -1.02
CA VAL A 117 11.30 21.75 -2.09
C VAL A 117 10.99 23.25 -2.05
N LEU A 118 12.03 24.07 -1.93
CA LEU A 118 11.93 25.52 -2.12
C LEU A 118 12.02 25.86 -3.61
N LEU A 119 10.87 26.06 -4.26
CA LEU A 119 10.81 26.34 -5.70
C LEU A 119 11.28 27.75 -6.05
N THR A 120 10.89 28.74 -5.25
CA THR A 120 11.26 30.15 -5.45
C THR A 120 11.55 30.81 -4.10
N ASN A 121 12.49 31.75 -4.10
CA ASN A 121 12.80 32.58 -2.93
C ASN A 121 13.21 33.99 -3.38
N PRO A 122 12.28 34.76 -3.96
CA PRO A 122 12.57 36.11 -4.43
C PRO A 122 13.10 36.96 -3.27
N ASP A 123 14.08 37.79 -3.57
CA ASP A 123 14.70 38.74 -2.63
C ASP A 123 15.26 38.12 -1.35
N GLY A 124 15.46 36.80 -1.32
CA GLY A 124 15.98 36.08 -0.15
C GLY A 124 15.07 36.16 1.08
N LEU A 125 13.74 36.25 0.88
CA LEU A 125 12.77 36.40 1.97
C LEU A 125 12.85 35.28 3.02
N LEU A 126 13.12 34.05 2.58
CA LEU A 126 13.32 32.89 3.46
C LEU A 126 14.81 32.62 3.70
N PRO A 127 15.20 32.20 4.93
CA PRO A 127 14.34 31.98 6.09
C PRO A 127 13.85 33.31 6.72
N LEU A 128 12.66 33.29 7.32
CA LEU A 128 12.12 34.45 8.03
C LEU A 128 13.07 34.87 9.16
N SER A 129 13.70 36.03 9.03
CA SER A 129 14.61 36.57 10.05
C SER A 129 13.82 37.09 11.23
N PRO A 130 14.21 36.84 12.50
CA PRO A 130 13.54 37.39 13.70
C PRO A 130 13.51 38.93 13.67
N PRO A 131 12.54 39.59 14.36
CA PRO A 131 12.46 41.04 14.34
C PRO A 131 13.73 41.66 14.92
N PRO A 132 14.10 42.89 14.54
CA PRO A 132 15.22 43.59 15.14
C PRO A 132 15.06 43.69 16.66
N SER A 133 16.16 43.63 17.40
CA SER A 133 16.17 43.74 18.87
C SER A 133 15.60 45.06 19.41
N SER A 134 15.44 46.07 18.56
CA SER A 134 14.77 47.33 18.86
C SER A 134 13.23 47.25 18.81
N SER A 135 12.66 46.10 18.45
CA SER A 135 11.22 45.88 18.47
C SER A 135 10.73 45.72 19.91
N THR A 136 9.75 46.54 20.30
CA THR A 136 9.09 46.47 21.63
C THR A 136 8.04 45.36 21.73
N ARG A 137 7.80 44.59 20.65
CA ARG A 137 6.92 43.42 20.67
C ARG A 137 7.64 42.22 21.29
N GLN A 138 7.20 41.80 22.48
CA GLN A 138 7.55 40.48 23.01
C GLN A 138 6.88 39.41 22.12
N GLY A 139 7.67 38.58 21.41
CA GLY A 139 7.15 37.37 20.75
C GLY A 139 7.32 37.21 19.23
N GLY A 140 8.06 38.07 18.51
CA GLY A 140 8.38 37.83 17.10
C GLY A 140 7.42 38.50 16.08
N PHE A 141 7.21 37.86 14.92
CA PHE A 141 6.23 38.27 13.90
C PHE A 141 4.91 37.53 14.05
N THR A 142 3.81 38.18 13.66
CA THR A 142 2.51 37.52 13.45
C THR A 142 2.43 37.03 12.01
N VAL A 143 2.19 35.73 11.82
CA VAL A 143 2.02 35.11 10.50
C VAL A 143 0.55 34.76 10.30
N GLY A 144 -0.07 35.28 9.23
CA GLY A 144 -1.39 34.83 8.79
C GLY A 144 -1.26 33.55 7.98
N VAL A 145 -1.72 32.42 8.50
CA VAL A 145 -1.78 31.15 7.76
C VAL A 145 -3.15 31.04 7.10
N VAL A 146 -3.19 31.00 5.77
CA VAL A 146 -4.43 30.99 4.98
C VAL A 146 -4.40 29.94 3.88
N GLY A 147 -5.58 29.47 3.48
CA GLY A 147 -5.77 28.50 2.41
C GLY A 147 -6.39 27.19 2.90
N PRO A 148 -6.93 26.36 1.98
CA PRO A 148 -7.69 25.15 2.34
C PRO A 148 -6.86 24.07 3.04
N ASN A 149 -5.53 24.14 2.93
CA ASN A 149 -4.60 23.17 3.52
C ASN A 149 -3.90 23.69 4.79
N ALA A 150 -4.27 24.87 5.29
CA ALA A 150 -3.63 25.49 6.46
C ALA A 150 -3.74 24.61 7.72
N ASP A 151 -4.90 23.97 7.92
CA ASP A 151 -5.19 23.12 9.07
C ASP A 151 -5.55 21.69 8.66
N VAL A 152 -4.82 21.15 7.68
CA VAL A 152 -5.06 19.79 7.16
C VAL A 152 -3.75 19.02 7.13
N ALA A 153 -3.74 17.84 7.75
CA ALA A 153 -2.68 16.88 7.55
C ALA A 153 -2.92 16.11 6.24
N ALA A 154 -2.16 16.46 5.20
CA ALA A 154 -2.29 15.86 3.88
C ALA A 154 -1.47 14.57 3.76
N PHE A 155 -2.11 13.43 3.96
CA PHE A 155 -1.47 12.11 3.85
C PHE A 155 -1.53 11.47 2.45
N GLY A 156 -2.27 12.08 1.51
CA GLY A 156 -2.51 11.48 0.20
C GLY A 156 -3.35 10.20 0.29
N ASN A 157 -3.10 9.24 -0.62
CA ASN A 157 -3.80 7.95 -0.67
C ASN A 157 -3.01 6.87 0.08
N TYR A 158 -3.64 5.70 0.31
CA TYR A 158 -2.99 4.54 0.96
C TYR A 158 -2.42 4.84 2.36
N ASN A 159 -3.11 5.66 3.15
CA ASN A 159 -2.77 5.92 4.54
C ASN A 159 -3.72 5.17 5.50
N GLY A 160 -3.22 4.90 6.70
CA GLY A 160 -4.03 4.41 7.82
C GLY A 160 -4.51 5.56 8.71
N SER A 161 -5.33 5.25 9.70
CA SER A 161 -5.72 6.23 10.73
C SER A 161 -4.55 6.55 11.64
N ASN A 162 -4.21 7.83 11.78
CA ASN A 162 -3.19 8.30 12.71
C ASN A 162 -3.81 9.32 13.69
N PRO A 163 -3.81 9.07 15.01
CA PRO A 163 -4.29 10.03 15.99
C PRO A 163 -3.30 11.17 16.29
N ASN A 164 -2.02 11.03 15.92
CA ASN A 164 -0.95 11.96 16.26
C ASN A 164 -0.35 12.59 15.00
N TYR A 165 -0.90 13.74 14.59
CA TYR A 165 -0.39 14.53 13.48
C TYR A 165 -0.35 16.02 13.82
N THR A 166 0.46 16.74 13.05
CA THR A 166 0.70 18.18 13.20
C THR A 166 0.27 18.84 11.90
N THR A 167 -0.48 19.93 11.99
CA THR A 167 -0.84 20.76 10.84
C THR A 167 0.06 21.99 10.80
N ILE A 168 -0.13 22.91 9.85
CA ILE A 168 0.69 24.14 9.84
C ILE A 168 0.29 25.06 11.02
N VAL A 169 -0.93 24.92 11.54
CA VAL A 169 -1.48 25.80 12.58
C VAL A 169 -1.55 25.19 13.98
N ALA A 170 -1.38 23.87 14.11
CA ALA A 170 -1.50 23.12 15.39
C ALA A 170 -0.31 22.20 15.64
#